data_AF-A0AAD5MQ32-F1
#
_entry.id   AF-A0AAD5MQ32-F1
#
_cell.length_a   1.000
_cell.length_b   1.000
_cell.length_c   1.000
_cell.angle_alpha   90.00
_cell.angle_beta   90.00
_cell.angle_gamma   90.00
#
_symmetry.space_group_name_H-M   'P 1'
#
loop_
_entity.id
_entity.type
_entity.pdbx_description
1 polymer ?
#
loop_
_entity_poly.entity_id
_entity_poly.type
_entity_poly.pdbx_seq_one_letter_code
_entity_poly.pdbx_strand_id
1 'polypeptide(L)'
;MLHFIYSGALPELSVPALCCLYAAGEVYVMPSLCTAVLADFVRILSTQNIAFIYQFAIVHNTVFLLRRSEEFLLENFDVLANHTKIRDMINCHSNDYDVCRALSGRLSCLILSIFNE
;
A
#
# COMPACT_ATOMS: atom_id res chain seq x y z
N MET A 1 -16.10 2.58 13.49
CA MET A 1 -15.79 3.86 14.16
C MET A 1 -16.11 3.84 15.65
N LEU A 2 -17.38 3.73 16.07
CA LEU A 2 -17.72 3.70 17.51
C LEU A 2 -16.97 2.61 18.29
N HIS A 3 -16.88 1.40 17.74
CA HIS A 3 -16.08 0.33 18.34
C HIS A 3 -14.63 0.75 18.64
N PHE A 4 -13.97 1.43 17.68
CA PHE A 4 -12.61 1.92 17.85
C PHE A 4 -12.51 3.00 18.93
N ILE A 5 -13.51 3.88 19.04
CA ILE A 5 -13.54 4.92 20.07
C ILE A 5 -13.57 4.30 21.48
N TYR A 6 -14.34 3.23 21.66
CA TYR A 6 -14.51 2.59 22.97
C TYR A 6 -13.45 1.53 23.29
N SER A 7 -12.84 0.89 22.29
CA SER A 7 -11.90 -0.22 22.50
C SER A 7 -10.46 0.10 22.12
N GLY A 8 -10.22 1.16 21.35
CA GLY A 8 -8.92 1.44 20.72
C GLY A 8 -8.53 0.46 19.60
N ALA A 9 -9.38 -0.53 19.27
CA ALA A 9 -9.06 -1.59 18.31
C ALA A 9 -9.98 -1.57 17.08
N LEU A 10 -9.39 -1.88 15.93
CA LEU A 10 -10.10 -2.14 14.70
C LEU A 10 -10.47 -3.63 14.60
N PRO A 11 -11.73 -3.98 14.30
CA PRO A 11 -12.08 -5.35 13.94
C PRO A 11 -11.49 -5.69 12.57
N GLU A 12 -11.52 -6.96 12.19
CA GLU A 12 -11.18 -7.35 10.81
C GLU A 12 -12.22 -6.80 9.84
N LEU A 13 -11.74 -5.99 8.90
CA LEU A 13 -12.57 -5.28 7.95
C LEU A 13 -12.12 -5.57 6.52
N SER A 14 -13.08 -5.55 5.61
CA SER A 14 -12.79 -5.60 4.17
C SER A 14 -12.15 -4.29 3.70
N VAL A 15 -11.43 -4.36 2.58
CA VAL A 15 -10.79 -3.19 1.95
C VAL A 15 -11.78 -2.02 1.74
N PRO A 16 -13.01 -2.21 1.21
CA PRO A 16 -13.97 -1.11 1.08
C PRO A 16 -14.39 -0.52 2.43
N ALA A 17 -14.57 -1.37 3.45
CA ALA A 17 -14.93 -0.90 4.79
C ALA A 17 -13.82 -0.07 5.43
N LEU A 18 -12.55 -0.44 5.21
CA LEU A 18 -11.39 0.37 5.63
C LEU A 18 -11.35 1.72 4.91
N CYS A 19 -11.65 1.79 3.60
CA CYS A 19 -11.72 3.06 2.88
C CYS A 19 -12.83 3.98 3.43
N CYS A 20 -14.02 3.44 3.64
CA CYS A 20 -15.11 4.21 4.25
C CYS A 20 -14.75 4.69 5.66
N LEU A 21 -14.05 3.86 6.43
CA LEU A 21 -13.62 4.20 7.78
C LEU A 21 -12.51 5.26 7.80
N TYR A 22 -11.59 5.22 6.83
CA TYR A 22 -10.58 6.26 6.64
C TYR A 22 -11.24 7.60 6.31
N ALA A 23 -12.15 7.62 5.34
CA ALA A 23 -12.89 8.83 4.98
C ALA A 23 -13.68 9.40 6.16
N ALA A 24 -14.31 8.54 6.97
CA ALA A 24 -14.94 8.97 8.22
C ALA A 24 -13.91 9.55 9.20
N GLY A 25 -12.73 8.94 9.33
CA GLY A 25 -11.63 9.46 10.14
C GLY A 25 -11.18 10.86 9.72
N GLU A 26 -11.14 11.14 8.41
CA GLU A 26 -10.85 12.49 7.89
C GLU A 26 -11.96 13.48 8.22
N VAL A 27 -13.23 13.11 7.98
CA VAL A 27 -14.39 13.98 8.24
C VAL A 27 -14.52 14.34 9.72
N TYR A 28 -14.30 13.39 10.62
CA TYR A 28 -14.39 13.59 12.06
C TYR A 28 -13.08 14.02 12.72
N VAL A 29 -12.03 14.29 11.92
CA VAL A 29 -10.72 14.76 12.39
C VAL A 29 -10.14 13.83 13.47
N MET A 30 -10.15 12.53 13.20
CA MET A 30 -9.67 11.47 14.09
C MET A 30 -8.35 10.85 13.58
N PRO A 31 -7.19 11.49 13.80
CA PRO A 31 -5.91 11.04 13.24
C PRO A 31 -5.51 9.63 13.72
N SER A 32 -5.81 9.28 14.97
CA SER A 32 -5.52 7.95 15.52
C SER A 32 -6.27 6.82 14.79
N LEU A 33 -7.51 7.09 14.35
CA LEU A 33 -8.28 6.16 13.55
C LEU A 33 -7.67 6.02 12.15
N CYS A 34 -7.30 7.14 11.51
CA CYS A 34 -6.65 7.11 10.20
C CYS A 34 -5.34 6.31 10.25
N THR A 35 -4.49 6.54 11.26
CA THR A 35 -3.25 5.79 11.44
C THR A 35 -3.51 4.29 11.62
N ALA A 36 -4.51 3.92 12.43
CA ALA A 36 -4.87 2.51 12.62
C ALA A 36 -5.34 1.86 11.31
N VAL A 37 -6.15 2.57 10.52
CA VAL A 37 -6.61 2.09 9.21
C VAL A 37 -5.46 1.92 8.22
N LEU A 38 -4.52 2.87 8.17
CA LEU A 38 -3.33 2.76 7.31
C LEU A 38 -2.44 1.57 7.71
N ALA A 39 -2.29 1.30 9.01
CA ALA A 39 -1.58 0.12 9.47
C ALA A 39 -2.29 -1.18 9.04
N ASP A 40 -3.62 -1.21 9.09
CA ASP A 40 -4.39 -2.38 8.69
C ASP A 40 -4.35 -2.61 7.17
N PHE A 41 -4.33 -1.54 6.36
CA PHE A 41 -4.08 -1.66 4.92
C PHE A 41 -2.74 -2.34 4.62
N VAL A 42 -1.68 -1.97 5.33
CA VAL A 42 -0.36 -2.61 5.17
C VAL A 42 -0.41 -4.08 5.56
N ARG A 43 -1.14 -4.44 6.61
CA ARG A 43 -1.28 -5.83 7.08
C ARG A 43 -1.97 -6.73 6.05
N ILE A 44 -2.95 -6.21 5.31
CA ILE A 44 -3.74 -6.98 4.35
C ILE A 44 -3.20 -6.89 2.91
N LEU A 45 -2.07 -6.23 2.68
CA LEU A 45 -1.46 -6.10 1.35
C LEU A 45 -1.28 -7.47 0.69
N SER A 46 -1.80 -7.59 -0.53
CA SER A 46 -1.76 -8.81 -1.33
C SER A 46 -1.76 -8.48 -2.81
N THR A 47 -1.39 -9.45 -3.64
CA THR A 47 -1.40 -9.29 -5.10
C THR A 47 -2.80 -9.00 -5.67
N GLN A 48 -3.86 -9.37 -4.96
CA GLN A 48 -5.24 -9.16 -5.39
C GLN A 48 -5.75 -7.74 -5.10
N ASN A 49 -5.29 -7.11 -4.02
CA ASN A 49 -5.80 -5.82 -3.56
C ASN A 49 -4.80 -4.66 -3.72
N ILE A 50 -3.54 -4.94 -4.04
CA ILE A 50 -2.48 -3.92 -4.18
C ILE A 50 -2.87 -2.79 -5.13
N ALA A 51 -3.48 -3.09 -6.27
CA ALA A 51 -3.86 -2.05 -7.24
C ALA A 51 -4.84 -1.04 -6.64
N PHE A 52 -5.80 -1.54 -5.86
CA PHE A 52 -6.79 -0.71 -5.22
C PHE A 52 -6.21 0.09 -4.05
N ILE A 53 -5.40 -0.55 -3.21
CA ILE A 53 -4.74 0.09 -2.06
C ILE A 53 -3.75 1.16 -2.54
N TYR A 54 -3.02 0.90 -3.61
CA TYR A 54 -2.11 1.87 -4.22
C TYR A 54 -2.86 3.09 -4.78
N GLN A 55 -3.92 2.88 -5.56
CA GLN A 55 -4.76 3.96 -6.07
C GLN A 55 -5.37 4.79 -4.92
N PHE A 56 -5.80 4.13 -3.85
CA PHE A 56 -6.28 4.79 -2.65
C PHE A 56 -5.19 5.67 -2.01
N ALA A 57 -3.96 5.16 -1.93
CA ALA A 57 -2.84 5.88 -1.35
C ALA A 57 -2.52 7.17 -2.11
N ILE A 58 -2.61 7.14 -3.45
CA ILE A 58 -2.47 8.32 -4.32
C ILE A 58 -3.59 9.33 -4.03
N VAL A 59 -4.86 8.91 -4.06
CA VAL A 59 -6.01 9.83 -3.92
C VAL A 59 -5.99 10.56 -2.57
N HIS A 60 -5.63 9.85 -1.50
CA HIS A 60 -5.59 10.43 -0.15
C HIS A 60 -4.21 10.99 0.23
N ASN A 61 -3.25 11.03 -0.69
CA ASN A 61 -1.88 11.53 -0.48
C ASN A 61 -1.21 10.94 0.78
N THR A 62 -1.35 9.63 0.98
CA THR A 62 -0.86 8.95 2.18
C THR A 62 0.55 8.39 1.95
N VAL A 63 1.56 9.23 2.16
CA VAL A 63 2.98 8.92 1.87
C VAL A 63 3.44 7.59 2.48
N PHE A 64 3.00 7.29 3.70
CA PHE A 64 3.34 6.02 4.38
C PHE A 64 2.81 4.80 3.63
N LEU A 65 1.54 4.81 3.23
CA LEU A 65 0.91 3.69 2.55
C LEU A 65 1.41 3.56 1.10
N LEU A 66 1.65 4.70 0.45
CA LEU A 66 2.20 4.76 -0.90
C LEU A 66 3.57 4.06 -0.94
N ARG A 67 4.49 4.45 -0.05
CA ARG A 67 5.81 3.81 0.05
C ARG A 67 5.74 2.30 0.28
N ARG A 68 4.87 1.85 1.19
CA ARG A 68 4.70 0.41 1.48
C ARG A 68 4.12 -0.35 0.29
N SER A 69 3.22 0.28 -0.44
CA SER A 69 2.61 -0.30 -1.65
C SER A 69 3.64 -0.40 -2.78
N GLU A 70 4.49 0.61 -2.96
CA GLU A 70 5.60 0.58 -3.92
C GLU A 70 6.60 -0.53 -3.58
N GLU A 71 7.05 -0.61 -2.33
CA GLU A 71 7.92 -1.68 -1.85
C GLU A 71 7.32 -3.06 -2.20
N PHE A 72 6.03 -3.27 -1.93
CA PHE A 72 5.34 -4.51 -2.26
C PHE A 72 5.22 -4.78 -3.77
N LEU A 73 4.91 -3.75 -4.57
CA LEU A 73 4.82 -3.85 -6.04
C LEU A 73 6.15 -4.30 -6.64
N LEU A 74 7.25 -3.70 -6.17
CA LEU A 74 8.59 -4.03 -6.61
C LEU A 74 9.00 -5.42 -6.17
N GLU A 75 8.55 -5.83 -4.98
CA GLU A 75 8.88 -7.15 -4.46
C GLU A 75 8.28 -8.29 -5.27
N ASN A 76 7.08 -8.05 -5.80
CA ASN A 76 6.25 -9.03 -6.48
C ASN A 76 6.09 -8.73 -7.99
N PHE A 77 6.97 -7.90 -8.55
CA PHE A 77 6.83 -7.38 -9.91
C PHE A 77 6.63 -8.49 -10.95
N ASP A 78 7.35 -9.59 -10.82
CA ASP A 78 7.31 -10.74 -11.74
C ASP A 78 5.91 -11.36 -11.84
N VAL A 79 5.21 -11.44 -10.69
CA VAL A 79 3.85 -11.99 -10.59
C VAL A 79 2.84 -10.93 -11.03
N LEU A 80 3.05 -9.69 -10.62
CA LEU A 80 2.13 -8.58 -10.82
C LEU A 80 2.10 -8.06 -12.26
N ALA A 81 3.21 -8.16 -13.00
CA ALA A 81 3.29 -7.79 -14.41
C ALA A 81 2.33 -8.63 -15.29
N ASN A 82 2.06 -9.87 -14.88
CA ASN A 82 1.12 -10.75 -15.56
C ASN A 82 -0.35 -10.33 -15.34
N HIS A 83 -0.65 -9.59 -14.28
CA HIS A 83 -1.99 -9.07 -14.03
C HIS A 83 -2.27 -7.80 -14.83
N THR A 84 -3.23 -7.87 -15.76
CA THR A 84 -3.59 -6.76 -16.66
C THR A 84 -3.93 -5.48 -15.92
N LYS A 85 -4.76 -5.54 -14.87
CA LYS A 85 -5.15 -4.36 -14.07
C LYS A 85 -3.97 -3.66 -13.39
N ILE A 86 -2.99 -4.43 -12.91
CA ILE A 86 -1.81 -3.87 -12.22
C ILE A 86 -0.84 -3.30 -13.25
N ARG A 87 -0.69 -3.96 -14.40
CA ARG A 87 0.08 -3.45 -15.54
C ARG A 87 -0.47 -2.13 -16.05
N ASP A 88 -1.79 -2.02 -16.22
CA ASP A 88 -2.44 -0.79 -16.65
C ASP A 88 -2.25 0.33 -15.62
N MET A 89 -2.35 0.01 -14.33
CA MET A 89 -2.08 0.96 -13.25
C MET A 89 -0.62 1.45 -13.25
N ILE A 90 0.34 0.54 -13.41
CA ILE A 90 1.78 0.89 -13.51
C ILE A 90 2.01 1.81 -14.72
N ASN A 91 1.38 1.52 -15.86
CA ASN A 91 1.50 2.36 -17.05
C ASN A 91 0.90 3.75 -16.84
N CYS A 92 -0.30 3.84 -16.26
CA CYS A 92 -0.99 5.10 -15.99
C CYS A 92 -0.24 6.01 -15.01
N HIS A 93 0.43 5.41 -14.01
CA HIS A 93 1.18 6.14 -12.99
C HIS A 93 2.70 6.03 -13.18
N SER A 94 3.16 5.70 -14.39
CA SER A 94 4.57 5.40 -14.70
C SER A 94 5.56 6.52 -14.35
N ASN A 95 5.09 7.77 -14.35
CA ASN A 95 5.90 8.94 -13.98
C ASN A 95 6.05 9.13 -12.46
N ASP A 96 5.16 8.51 -11.66
CA ASP A 96 5.17 8.64 -10.21
C ASP A 96 6.11 7.61 -9.55
N TYR A 97 6.46 6.55 -10.28
CA TYR A 97 7.41 5.55 -9.82
C TYR A 97 8.84 5.95 -10.17
N ASP A 98 9.71 6.02 -9.16
CA ASP A 98 11.16 6.00 -9.40
C ASP A 98 11.63 4.56 -9.64
N VAL A 99 11.26 4.02 -10.81
CA VAL A 99 11.56 2.65 -11.25
C VAL A 99 13.06 2.37 -11.21
N CYS A 100 13.88 3.39 -11.49
CA CYS A 100 15.34 3.29 -11.43
C CYS A 100 15.84 3.10 -9.99
N ARG A 101 15.28 3.83 -9.02
CA ARG A 101 15.60 3.64 -7.60
C ARG A 101 15.17 2.27 -7.09
N ALA A 102 14.01 1.81 -7.55
CA ALA A 102 13.50 0.50 -7.22
C ALA A 102 14.38 -0.65 -7.73
N LEU A 103 14.72 -0.61 -9.02
CA LEU A 103 15.58 -1.61 -9.66
C LEU A 103 17.00 -1.57 -9.11
N SER A 104 17.57 -0.38 -8.85
CA SER A 104 18.90 -0.25 -8.25
C SER A 104 18.95 -0.79 -6.82
N GLY A 105 17.88 -0.61 -6.02
CA GLY A 105 17.75 -1.23 -4.71
C GLY A 105 17.75 -2.75 -4.78
N ARG A 106 16.97 -3.33 -5.70
CA ARG A 106 16.94 -4.80 -5.91
C ARG A 106 18.26 -5.36 -6.43
N LEU A 107 18.90 -4.69 -7.39
CA LEU A 107 20.24 -5.05 -7.85
C LEU A 107 21.26 -5.01 -6.71
N SER A 108 21.19 -4.01 -5.84
CA SER A 108 22.07 -3.90 -4.67
C SER A 108 21.84 -5.06 -3.68
N CYS A 109 20.58 -5.42 -3.41
CA CYS A 109 20.25 -6.57 -2.57
C CYS A 109 20.72 -7.90 -3.17
N LEU A 110 20.55 -8.10 -4.48
CA LEU A 110 21.03 -9.29 -5.20
C LEU A 110 22.57 -9.39 -5.18
N ILE A 111 23.26 -8.27 -5.39
CA ILE A 111 24.72 -8.21 -5.30
C ILE A 111 25.15 -8.55 -3.86
N LEU A 112 24.51 -7.98 -2.84
CA LEU A 112 24.80 -8.29 -1.44
C LEU A 112 24.52 -9.75 -1.07
N SER A 113 23.50 -10.39 -1.65
CA SER A 113 23.25 -11.82 -1.42
C SER A 113 24.29 -12.71 -2.11
N ILE A 114 24.77 -12.32 -3.30
CA ILE A 114 25.82 -13.06 -4.03
C ILE A 114 27.18 -12.94 -3.33
N PHE A 115 27.47 -11.81 -2.68
CA PHE A 115 28.75 -11.58 -1.98
C PHE A 115 28.79 -12.14 -0.54
N ASN A 116 27.66 -12.60 0.01
CA ASN A 116 27.57 -13.19 1.35
C ASN A 116 27.45 -14.74 1.34
N GLU A 117 27.51 -15.39 0.18
CA GLU A 117 27.78 -16.83 0.01
C GLU A 117 29.28 -17.09 -0.20
#